data_AF-A0A3D3JMR8-F1
#
_entry.id   AF-A0A3D3JMR8-F1
#
_cell.length_a   1.000
_cell.length_b   1.000
_cell.length_c   1.000
_cell.angle_alpha   90.00
_cell.angle_beta   90.00
_cell.angle_gamma   90.00
#
_symmetry.space_group_name_H-M   'P 1'
#
loop_
_entity.id
_entity.type
_entity.pdbx_description
1 polymer ?
#
loop_
_entity_poly.entity_id
_entity_poly.type
_entity_poly.pdbx_seq_one_letter_code
_entity_poly.pdbx_strand_id
1 'polypeptide(L)' 'MAKSISVLLVTSEIYPFVKTSEIADLCYAHSLGSREVGTDFRAMMPKYGYI' A
#
# COMPACT_ATOMS: atom_id res chain seq x y z
N MET A 1 0.94 19.10 18.09
CA MET A 1 0.54 18.16 17.03
C MET A 1 1.59 17.07 16.97
N ALA A 2 1.23 15.80 17.15
CA ALA A 2 2.18 14.70 16.99
C ALA A 2 2.67 14.67 15.53
N LYS A 3 3.97 14.47 15.33
CA LYS A 3 4.59 14.40 14.01
C LYS A 3 3.99 13.23 13.23
N SER A 4 3.48 13.47 12.02
CA SER A 4 2.93 12.40 11.18
C SER A 4 4.02 11.35 10.91
N ILE A 5 3.68 10.07 11.09
CA ILE A 5 4.60 8.97 10.80
C ILE A 5 4.66 8.80 9.28
N SER A 6 5.86 8.64 8.73
CA SER A 6 6.06 8.28 7.33
C SER A 6 6.31 6.79 7.21
N VAL A 7 5.54 6.10 6.36
CA VAL A 7 5.60 4.66 6.14
C VAL A 7 5.80 4.37 4.66
N LEU A 8 6.80 3.52 4.34
CA LEU A 8 6.99 2.93 3.02
C LEU A 8 6.65 1.44 3.08
N LEU A 9 5.52 1.07 2.46
CA LEU A 9 5.14 -0.32 2.25
C LEU A 9 5.85 -0.86 1.00
N VAL A 10 6.67 -1.89 1.18
CA VAL A 10 7.27 -2.65 0.07
C VAL A 10 6.50 -3.96 -0.06
N THR A 11 5.88 -4.17 -1.22
CA THR A 11 5.05 -5.36 -1.49
C THR A 11 5.23 -5.84 -2.93
N SER A 12 5.02 -7.14 -3.16
CA SER A 12 4.95 -7.73 -4.51
C SER A 12 3.59 -7.52 -5.18
N GLU A 13 2.53 -7.26 -4.41
CA GLU A 13 1.19 -7.11 -4.94
C GLU A 13 0.35 -6.11 -4.14
N ILE A 14 -0.52 -5.38 -4.84
CA ILE A 14 -1.47 -4.44 -4.27
C ILE A 14 -2.58 -4.18 -5.30
N TYR A 15 -3.82 -4.30 -4.85
CA TYR A 15 -5.00 -4.00 -5.66
C TYR A 15 -5.07 -2.48 -5.97
N PRO A 16 -5.53 -2.03 -7.15
CA PRO A 16 -5.94 -2.80 -8.32
C PRO A 16 -4.80 -3.05 -9.33
N PHE A 17 -3.54 -2.81 -8.95
CA PHE A 17 -2.43 -2.84 -9.89
C PHE A 17 -1.95 -4.26 -10.20
N VAL A 18 -1.75 -5.09 -9.17
CA VAL A 18 -1.32 -6.49 -9.29
C VAL A 18 -1.98 -7.27 -8.16
N LYS A 19 -2.67 -8.36 -8.50
CA LYS A 19 -3.34 -9.24 -7.54
C LYS A 19 -3.22 -10.70 -7.98
N THR A 20 -2.51 -11.50 -7.20
CA THR A 20 -2.46 -12.95 -7.29
C THR A 20 -3.00 -13.62 -6.03
N SER A 21 -3.06 -12.89 -4.91
CA SER A 21 -3.64 -13.34 -3.65
C SER A 21 -4.35 -12.23 -2.87
N GLU A 22 -4.97 -12.59 -1.75
CA GLU A 22 -5.65 -11.67 -0.82
C GLU A 22 -4.69 -10.70 -0.11
N ILE A 23 -3.36 -10.94 -0.19
CA ILE A 23 -2.36 -9.97 0.29
C ILE A 23 -2.51 -8.65 -0.45
N ALA A 24 -2.89 -8.67 -1.74
CA ALA A 24 -3.08 -7.46 -2.52
C ALA A 24 -4.20 -6.57 -1.96
N ASP A 25 -5.30 -7.16 -1.50
CA ASP A 25 -6.42 -6.44 -0.88
C ASP A 25 -6.07 -5.95 0.51
N LEU A 26 -5.33 -6.76 1.29
CA LEU A 26 -4.80 -6.34 2.58
C LEU A 26 -3.89 -5.12 2.44
N CYS A 27 -2.93 -5.16 1.52
CA CYS A 27 -2.02 -4.05 1.25
C CYS A 27 -2.78 -2.78 0.83
N TYR A 28 -3.81 -2.93 -0.01
CA TYR A 28 -4.66 -1.83 -0.43
C TYR A 28 -5.43 -1.23 0.75
N ALA A 29 -6.20 -2.04 1.48
CA ALA A 29 -7.01 -1.60 2.61
C ALA A 29 -6.16 -0.98 3.73
N HIS A 30 -5.01 -1.59 4.05
CA HIS A 30 -4.09 -1.08 5.05
C HIS A 30 -3.50 0.28 4.65
N SER A 31 -3.13 0.46 3.37
CA SER A 31 -2.59 1.73 2.88
C SER A 31 -3.61 2.86 2.93
N LEU A 32 -4.88 2.57 2.62
CA LEU A 32 -5.97 3.55 2.69
C LEU A 32 -6.30 3.92 4.14
N GLY A 33 -6.53 2.93 5.00
CA GLY A 33 -6.86 3.18 6.40
C GLY A 33 -5.74 3.93 7.13
N SER A 34 -4.47 3.63 6.81
CA SER A 34 -3.32 4.36 7.38
C SER A 34 -3.31 5.84 6.97
N ARG A 35 -3.71 6.16 5.74
CA ARG A 35 -3.82 7.54 5.26
C ARG A 35 -4.96 8.29 5.92
N GLU A 36 -6.10 7.64 6.13
CA GLU A 36 -7.26 8.23 6.80
C GLU A 36 -6.95 8.66 8.24
N VAL A 37 -6.09 7.92 8.95
CA VAL A 37 -5.64 8.29 10.30
C VAL A 37 -4.48 9.31 10.32
N GLY A 38 -4.08 9.85 9.16
CA GLY A 38 -3.09 10.92 9.06
C GLY A 38 -1.62 10.46 8.91
N THR A 39 -1.39 9.20 8.52
CA THR A 39 -0.05 8.68 8.21
C THR A 39 0.36 9.05 6.80
N ASP A 40 1.60 9.53 6.60
CA ASP A 40 2.18 9.69 5.26
C ASP A 40 2.58 8.30 4.75
N PHE A 41 1.68 7.67 4.00
CA PHE A 41 1.84 6.32 3.50
C PHE A 41 2.19 6.30 2.02
N ARG A 42 3.23 5.54 1.67
CA ARG A 42 3.69 5.29 0.30
C ARG A 42 3.83 3.81 0.06
N ALA A 43 3.55 3.36 -1.16
CA ALA A 43 3.77 1.99 -1.58
C ALA A 43 4.83 1.94 -2.68
N MET A 44 5.71 0.94 -2.60
CA MET A 44 6.65 0.56 -3.64
C MET A 44 6.37 -0.89 -4.02
N MET A 45 6.19 -1.11 -5.32
CA MET A 45 6.01 -2.44 -5.89
C MET A 45 6.79 -2.55 -7.20
N PRO A 46 7.15 -3.75 -7.65
CA PRO A 46 7.70 -3.94 -8.99
C PRO A 46 6.68 -3.55 -10.07
N LYS A 47 7.16 -2.95 -11.16
CA LYS A 47 6.34 -2.68 -12.34
C LYS A 47 6.33 -3.92 -13.23
N TYR A 48 5.44 -4.85 -12.94
CA TYR A 48 5.35 -6.12 -13.66
C TYR A 48 4.82 -6.00 -15.10
N GLY A 49 4.21 -4.86 -15.48
CA GLY A 49 3.67 -4.66 -16.84
C GLY A 49 2.18 -5.02 -16.94
N TYR A 50 1.73 -5.52 -18.09
CA TYR A 50 0.40 -6.12 -18.23
C TYR A 50 0.46 -7.55 -17.71
N ILE A 51 -0.13 -7.78 -16.53
CA ILE A 51 -0.42 -9.12 -16.00
C ILE A 51 -1.92 -9.33 -16.00
#